data_AF-A0A661AT27-F1
#
_entry.id   AF-A0A661AT27-F1
#
_cell.length_a   1.000
_cell.length_b   1.000
_cell.length_c   1.000
_cell.angle_alpha   90.00
_cell.angle_beta   90.00
_cell.angle_gamma   90.00
#
_symmetry.space_group_name_H-M   'P 1'
#
loop_
_entity.id
_entity.type
_entity.pdbx_description
1 polymer ?
#
loop_
_entity_poly.entity_id
_entity_poly.type
_entity_poly.pdbx_seq_one_letter_code
_entity_poly.pdbx_strand_id
1 'polypeptide(L)'
;MLVLFALFSDSLVEKSVVPAWGCVLFLEGCAEVSYYYYNHTTSPDDAVFWRRMTRGFETMRDIAFTCAVTISVMYVYRKWRERDEKRNNNTHSSHSLHPPGIQQSIRPR
;
A
#
# COMPACT_ATOMS: atom_id res chain seq x y z
N MET A 1 -9.09 -3.07 -15.75
CA MET A 1 -8.23 -2.90 -14.55
C MET A 1 -7.59 -1.52 -14.42
N LEU A 2 -7.22 -0.83 -15.51
CA LEU A 2 -6.53 0.48 -15.45
C LEU A 2 -7.37 1.65 -14.89
N VAL A 3 -8.70 1.59 -14.91
CA VAL A 3 -9.58 2.68 -14.44
C VAL A 3 -9.63 2.79 -12.91
N LEU A 4 -9.38 1.70 -12.17
CA LEU A 4 -9.34 1.71 -10.70
C LEU A 4 -8.12 2.47 -10.15
N PHE A 5 -7.01 2.51 -10.90
CA PHE A 5 -5.80 3.21 -10.47
C PHE A 5 -5.95 4.74 -10.45
N ALA A 6 -6.83 5.30 -11.28
CA ALA A 6 -7.04 6.74 -11.39
C ALA A 6 -7.94 7.33 -10.29
N LEU A 7 -8.66 6.49 -9.52
CA LEU A 7 -9.64 6.93 -8.53
C LEU A 7 -9.06 7.14 -7.12
N PHE A 8 -7.85 6.65 -6.83
CA PHE A 8 -7.26 6.77 -5.50
C PHE A 8 -6.27 7.93 -5.41
N SER A 9 -6.66 8.98 -4.68
CA SER A 9 -5.78 10.08 -4.30
C SER A 9 -4.61 9.58 -3.42
N ASP A 10 -3.48 10.29 -3.41
CA ASP A 10 -2.26 9.90 -2.67
C ASP A 10 -2.55 9.60 -1.19
N SER A 11 -3.36 10.45 -0.55
CA SER A 11 -3.80 10.29 0.84
C SER A 11 -4.60 9.01 1.07
N LEU A 12 -5.40 8.57 0.11
CA LEU A 12 -6.22 7.37 0.27
C LEU A 12 -5.35 6.12 0.25
N VAL A 13 -4.40 6.02 -0.68
CA VAL A 13 -3.51 4.84 -0.76
C VAL A 13 -2.73 4.64 0.53
N GLU A 14 -2.11 5.69 1.07
CA GLU A 14 -1.32 5.61 2.32
C GLU A 14 -2.19 5.24 3.52
N LYS A 15 -3.38 5.84 3.64
CA LYS A 15 -4.32 5.53 4.73
C LYS A 15 -4.97 4.15 4.60
N SER A 16 -4.97 3.57 3.40
CA SER A 16 -5.61 2.27 3.13
C SER A 16 -4.68 1.07 3.32
N VAL A 17 -3.35 1.23 3.38
CA VAL A 17 -2.42 0.09 3.54
C VAL A 17 -2.71 -0.67 4.84
N VAL A 18 -2.72 0.02 5.98
CA VAL A 18 -2.91 -0.61 7.30
C VAL A 18 -4.31 -1.25 7.44
N PRO A 19 -5.42 -0.57 7.10
CA PRO A 19 -6.75 -1.19 7.12
C PRO A 19 -6.87 -2.40 6.19
N ALA A 20 -6.23 -2.40 5.02
CA ALA A 20 -6.29 -3.52 4.09
C ALA A 20 -5.66 -4.78 4.70
N TRP A 21 -4.47 -4.66 5.30
CA TRP A 21 -3.84 -5.77 6.03
C TRP A 21 -4.61 -6.18 7.28
N GLY A 22 -5.21 -5.22 8.00
CA GLY A 22 -6.10 -5.51 9.13
C GLY A 22 -7.32 -6.34 8.74
N CYS A 23 -7.91 -6.08 7.56
CA CYS A 23 -9.02 -6.84 7.03
C CYS A 23 -8.63 -8.30 6.72
N VAL A 24 -7.42 -8.54 6.17
CA VAL A 24 -6.91 -9.89 5.92
C VAL A 24 -6.82 -10.69 7.21
N LEU A 25 -6.20 -10.12 8.24
CA LEU A 25 -6.04 -10.78 9.55
C LEU A 25 -7.39 -11.05 10.22
N PHE A 26 -8.34 -10.12 10.10
CA PHE A 26 -9.69 -10.32 10.62
C PHE A 26 -10.38 -11.51 9.94
N LEU A 27 -10.31 -11.60 8.61
CA LEU A 27 -10.92 -12.68 7.84
C LEU A 27 -10.24 -14.03 8.09
N GLU A 28 -8.93 -14.04 8.32
CA GLU A 28 -8.19 -15.22 8.77
C GLU A 28 -8.73 -15.73 10.12
N GLY A 29 -8.90 -14.85 11.10
CA GLY A 29 -9.53 -15.21 12.38
C GLY A 29 -10.97 -15.73 12.22
N CYS A 30 -11.77 -15.14 11.32
CA CYS A 30 -13.11 -15.66 11.03
C CYS A 30 -13.08 -17.06 10.40
N ALA A 31 -12.12 -17.33 9.51
CA ALA A 31 -11.94 -18.65 8.92
C ALA A 31 -11.56 -19.68 10.00
N GLU A 32 -10.63 -19.36 10.89
CA GLU A 32 -10.23 -20.24 12.00
C GLU A 32 -11.39 -20.54 12.95
N VAL A 33 -12.17 -19.52 13.35
CA VAL A 33 -13.32 -19.69 14.23
C VAL A 33 -14.39 -20.57 13.57
N SER A 34 -14.70 -20.33 12.30
CA SER A 34 -15.67 -21.16 11.58
C SER A 34 -15.19 -22.61 11.42
N TYR A 35 -13.89 -22.82 11.20
CA TYR A 35 -13.29 -24.15 11.11
C TYR A 35 -13.35 -24.88 12.46
N TYR A 36 -13.11 -24.17 13.57
CA TYR A 36 -13.30 -24.69 14.91
C TYR A 36 -14.73 -25.22 15.09
N TYR A 37 -15.75 -24.41 14.78
CA TYR A 37 -17.15 -24.85 14.91
C TYR A 37 -17.51 -26.01 13.98
N TYR A 38 -16.97 -26.03 12.76
CA TYR A 38 -17.14 -27.15 11.84
C TYR A 38 -16.64 -28.48 12.42
N ASN A 39 -15.51 -28.48 13.14
CA ASN A 39 -14.95 -29.69 13.74
C ASN A 39 -15.59 -30.10 15.07
N HIS A 40 -16.25 -29.17 15.77
CA HIS A 40 -16.82 -29.41 17.11
C HIS A 40 -18.34 -29.55 17.10
N THR A 41 -19.00 -29.37 15.95
CA THR A 41 -20.44 -29.59 15.85
C THR A 41 -20.76 -31.07 15.66
N THR A 42 -21.80 -31.53 16.34
CA THR A 42 -22.36 -32.88 16.21
C THR A 42 -23.56 -32.93 15.27
N SER A 43 -24.11 -31.77 14.92
CA SER A 43 -25.25 -31.63 14.01
C SER A 43 -24.78 -31.66 12.55
N PRO A 44 -25.32 -32.56 11.71
CA PRO A 44 -24.95 -32.64 10.30
C PRO A 44 -25.23 -31.34 9.53
N ASP A 45 -26.35 -30.68 9.83
CA ASP A 45 -26.74 -29.44 9.16
C ASP A 45 -25.80 -28.28 9.54
N ASP A 46 -25.43 -28.20 10.82
CA ASP A 46 -24.47 -27.21 11.31
C ASP A 46 -23.08 -27.48 10.71
N ALA A 47 -22.68 -28.74 10.55
CA ALA A 47 -21.42 -29.08 9.91
C ALA A 47 -21.38 -28.58 8.45
N VAL A 48 -22.49 -28.73 7.72
CA VAL A 48 -22.59 -28.19 6.35
C VAL A 48 -22.54 -26.66 6.34
N PHE A 49 -23.24 -26.02 7.28
CA PHE A 49 -23.22 -24.56 7.43
C PHE A 49 -21.79 -24.04 7.72
N TRP A 50 -21.13 -24.55 8.76
CA TRP A 50 -19.81 -24.10 9.16
C TRP A 50 -18.75 -24.39 8.09
N ARG A 51 -18.82 -25.55 7.40
CA ARG A 51 -17.95 -25.83 6.26
C ARG A 51 -18.09 -24.78 5.15
N ARG A 52 -19.32 -24.35 4.85
CA ARG A 52 -19.56 -23.30 3.85
C ARG A 52 -19.05 -21.94 4.32
N MET A 53 -19.23 -21.63 5.60
CA MET A 53 -18.70 -20.40 6.21
C MET A 53 -17.18 -20.33 6.14
N THR A 54 -16.47 -21.42 6.49
CA THR A 54 -15.00 -21.48 6.40
C THR A 54 -14.51 -21.18 4.98
N ARG A 55 -15.08 -21.87 3.98
CA ARG A 55 -14.73 -21.62 2.57
C ARG A 55 -15.05 -20.18 2.14
N GLY A 56 -16.15 -19.63 2.64
CA GLY A 56 -16.53 -18.24 2.41
C GLY A 56 -15.49 -17.26 2.94
N PHE A 57 -15.07 -17.42 4.20
CA PHE A 57 -14.04 -16.57 4.80
C PHE A 57 -12.68 -16.74 4.15
N GLU A 58 -12.26 -17.95 3.81
CA GLU A 58 -11.02 -18.20 3.06
C GLU A 58 -11.03 -17.47 1.72
N THR A 59 -12.13 -17.54 0.98
CA THR A 59 -12.27 -16.84 -0.31
C THR A 59 -12.22 -15.32 -0.13
N MET A 60 -12.92 -14.78 0.87
CA MET A 60 -12.89 -13.35 1.18
C MET A 60 -11.49 -12.89 1.60
N ARG A 61 -10.77 -13.69 2.40
CA ARG A 61 -9.40 -13.42 2.82
C ARG A 61 -8.47 -13.34 1.62
N ASP A 62 -8.57 -14.26 0.67
CA ASP A 62 -7.70 -14.29 -0.52
C ASP A 62 -7.94 -13.07 -1.42
N ILE A 63 -9.19 -12.64 -1.56
CA ILE A 63 -9.55 -11.39 -2.26
C ILE A 63 -8.98 -10.19 -1.51
N ALA A 64 -9.17 -10.11 -0.19
CA ALA A 64 -8.64 -9.03 0.64
C ALA A 64 -7.11 -8.96 0.58
N PHE A 65 -6.42 -10.11 0.59
CA PHE A 65 -4.97 -10.20 0.46
C PHE A 65 -4.51 -9.64 -0.89
N THR A 66 -5.17 -10.04 -1.98
CA THR A 66 -4.89 -9.52 -3.31
C THR A 66 -5.04 -7.99 -3.37
N CYS A 67 -6.09 -7.45 -2.76
CA CYS A 67 -6.30 -6.01 -2.63
C CYS A 67 -5.20 -5.33 -1.79
N ALA A 68 -4.84 -5.90 -0.64
CA ALA A 68 -3.81 -5.36 0.25
C ALA A 68 -2.43 -5.31 -0.42
N VAL A 69 -2.06 -6.37 -1.15
CA VAL A 69 -0.83 -6.40 -1.96
C VAL A 69 -0.86 -5.33 -3.04
N THR A 70 -1.97 -5.20 -3.77
CA THR A 70 -2.12 -4.19 -4.82
C THR A 70 -1.94 -2.77 -4.28
N ILE A 71 -2.61 -2.45 -3.16
CA ILE A 71 -2.48 -1.15 -2.48
C ILE A 71 -1.05 -0.92 -1.98
N SER A 72 -0.40 -1.94 -1.44
CA SER A 72 0.99 -1.86 -0.96
C SER A 72 1.97 -1.59 -2.10
N VAL A 73 1.80 -2.27 -3.25
CA VAL A 73 2.60 -2.02 -4.46
C VAL A 73 2.39 -0.60 -4.96
N MET A 74 1.14 -0.12 -5.01
CA MET A 74 0.82 1.26 -5.37
C MET A 74 1.52 2.26 -4.44
N TYR A 75 1.49 2.01 -3.12
CA TYR A 75 2.16 2.85 -2.14
C TYR A 75 3.68 2.91 -2.38
N VAL A 76 4.33 1.76 -2.54
CA VAL A 76 5.78 1.68 -2.76
C VAL A 76 6.17 2.38 -4.05
N TYR A 77 5.45 2.14 -5.15
CA TYR A 77 5.71 2.76 -6.43
C TYR A 77 5.60 4.29 -6.36
N ARG A 78 4.56 4.82 -5.71
CA ARG A 78 4.38 6.28 -5.54
C ARG A 78 5.49 6.88 -4.68
N LYS A 79 5.83 6.23 -3.55
CA LYS A 79 6.89 6.69 -2.66
C LYS A 79 8.27 6.67 -3.33
N TRP A 80 8.52 5.71 -4.22
CA TRP A 80 9.72 5.66 -5.03
C TRP A 80 9.76 6.81 -6.04
N ARG A 81 8.66 7.06 -6.78
CA ARG A 81 8.54 8.18 -7.72
C ARG A 81 8.80 9.54 -7.07
N GLU A 82 8.22 9.80 -5.90
CA GLU A 82 8.44 11.05 -5.16
C GLU A 82 9.91 11.26 -4.77
N ARG A 83 10.64 10.18 -4.47
CA ARG A 83 12.07 10.24 -4.14
C ARG A 83 12.90 10.55 -5.38
N ASP A 84 12.58 9.97 -6.52
CA ASP A 84 13.26 10.24 -7.78
C ASP A 84 13.05 11.68 -8.25
N GLU A 85 11.83 12.20 -8.14
CA GLU A 85 11.53 13.61 -8.45
C GLU A 85 12.32 14.58 -7.53
N LYS A 86 12.40 14.29 -6.22
CA LYS A 86 13.22 15.07 -5.28
C LYS A 86 14.71 14.99 -5.61
N ARG A 87 15.21 13.81 -5.99
CA ARG A 87 16.61 13.62 -6.39
C ARG A 87 16.93 14.41 -7.66
N ASN A 88 16.03 14.41 -8.64
CA ASN A 88 16.22 15.14 -9.89
C ASN A 88 16.25 16.67 -9.68
N ASN A 89 15.33 17.19 -8.85
CA ASN A 89 15.28 18.63 -8.54
C ASN A 89 16.52 19.14 -7.79
N ASN A 90 17.09 18.34 -6.87
CA ASN A 90 18.33 18.69 -6.17
C ASN A 90 19.57 18.68 -7.07
N THR A 91 19.54 17.89 -8.16
CA THR A 91 20.65 17.82 -9.11
C THR A 91 20.64 19.04 -10.05
N HIS A 92 19.46 19.53 -10.42
CA HIS A 92 19.32 20.76 -11.20
C HIS A 92 19.66 22.05 -10.43
N SER A 93 19.36 22.12 -9.12
CA SER A 93 19.72 23.29 -8.30
C SER A 93 21.22 23.40 -8.00
N SER A 94 21.96 22.29 -8.08
CA SER A 94 23.41 22.27 -7.80
C SER A 94 24.27 22.85 -8.94
N HIS A 95 23.70 23.08 -10.14
CA HIS A 95 24.43 23.63 -11.28
C HIS A 95 24.37 25.17 -11.42
N SER A 96 23.75 25.90 -10.48
CA SER A 96 23.63 27.37 -10.55
C SER A 96 24.59 28.16 -9.63
N LEU A 97 25.64 27.54 -9.09
CA LEU A 97 26.65 28.23 -8.28
C LEU A 97 27.88 28.58 -9.12
N HIS A 98 27.75 29.61 -9.96
CA HIS A 98 28.90 30.40 -10.41
C HIS A 98 28.73 31.82 -9.83
N PRO A 99 29.57 32.27 -8.88
CA PRO A 99 29.52 33.65 -8.40
C PRO A 99 30.04 34.59 -9.49
N PRO A 100 29.42 35.77 -9.72
CA PRO A 100 30.03 36.80 -10.53
C PRO A 100 31.28 37.30 -9.79
N GLY A 101 32.44 37.05 -10.41
CA GLY A 101 33.73 37.51 -9.92
C GLY A 101 33.74 39.02 -9.73
N ILE A 102 34.22 39.42 -8.56
CA ILE A 102 34.42 40.78 -8.10
C ILE A 102 35.34 41.53 -9.08
N GLN A 103 34.86 42.61 -9.71
CA GLN A 103 35.72 43.60 -10.37
C GLN A 103 36.61 44.26 -9.30
N GLN A 104 37.87 43.82 -9.21
CA GLN A 104 38.88 44.52 -8.45
C GLN A 104 39.35 45.75 -9.23
N SER A 105 39.00 46.91 -8.70
CA SER A 105 39.58 48.22 -9.02
C SER A 105 41.10 48.17 -8.89
N ILE A 106 41.81 48.44 -9.99
CA ILE A 106 43.25 48.73 -9.98
C ILE A 106 43.42 50.18 -10.45
N ARG A 107 43.70 51.09 -9.51
CA ARG A 107 44.44 52.33 -9.77
C ARG A 107 45.92 52.06 -9.51
N PRO A 108 46.81 52.58 -10.38
CA PRO A 108 48.08 53.09 -9.89
C PRO A 108 48.30 54.55 -10.34
N ARG A 109 48.81 55.29 -9.34
CA ARG A 109 49.47 56.61 -9.28
C ARG A 109 49.59 57.45 -10.56
#